data_AF-A0A382YHF5-F1
#
_entry.id   AF-A0A382YHF5-F1
#
_cell.length_a   1.000
_cell.length_b   1.000
_cell.length_c   1.000
_cell.angle_alpha   90.00
_cell.angle_beta   90.00
_cell.angle_gamma   90.00
#
_symmetry.space_group_name_H-M   'P 1'
#
loop_
_entity.id
_entity.type
_entity.pdbx_description
1 polymer ?
#
loop_
_entity_poly.entity_id
_entity_poly.type
_entity_poly.pdbx_seq_one_letter_code
_entity_poly.pdbx_strand_id
1 'polypeptide(L)'
;MAGDDDDSNDSEVNMAECGACRAVIPIDSTSCPECSVSFSGVAEDDMGECGGCGTLVPIDSKSCSQCGVHFVLDDLTTALSIWMKDEGLSITELFGIVDADDDGSLTSSEVKA
;
A
#
# COMPACT_ATOMS: atom_id res chain seq x y z
N MET A 1 -14.87 -61.89 5.38
CA MET A 1 -13.54 -61.67 4.78
C MET A 1 -13.62 -60.27 4.19
N ALA A 2 -13.22 -59.26 4.97
CA ALA A 2 -12.06 -58.40 4.70
C ALA A 2 -12.25 -57.70 3.33
N GLY A 3 -12.59 -56.42 3.25
CA GLY A 3 -11.95 -55.28 3.91
C GLY A 3 -11.05 -54.61 2.88
N ASP A 4 -11.15 -53.28 2.79
CA ASP A 4 -10.30 -52.35 2.03
C ASP A 4 -10.64 -52.17 0.54
N ASP A 5 -10.98 -50.93 0.16
CA ASP A 5 -10.39 -50.18 -0.97
C ASP A 5 -10.88 -48.72 -0.94
N ASP A 6 -10.10 -47.91 -0.22
CA ASP A 6 -9.66 -46.56 -0.61
C ASP A 6 -10.67 -45.40 -0.68
N ASP A 7 -11.12 -44.93 0.50
CA ASP A 7 -11.52 -43.52 0.69
C ASP A 7 -10.26 -42.64 0.70
N SER A 8 -9.72 -42.36 -0.49
CA SER A 8 -8.75 -41.29 -0.72
C SER A 8 -9.38 -39.95 -0.29
N ASN A 9 -9.18 -39.57 0.97
CA ASN A 9 -9.33 -38.19 1.44
C ASN A 9 -8.18 -37.36 0.87
N ASP A 10 -8.19 -37.14 -0.44
CA ASP A 10 -7.41 -36.09 -1.07
C ASP A 10 -8.09 -34.77 -0.70
N SER A 11 -7.79 -34.29 0.50
CA SER A 11 -8.08 -32.92 0.88
C SER A 11 -7.30 -32.05 -0.08
N GLU A 12 -7.94 -31.62 -1.18
CA GLU A 12 -7.41 -30.65 -2.14
C GLU A 12 -6.99 -29.40 -1.38
N VAL A 13 -5.75 -29.37 -0.91
CA VAL A 13 -5.16 -28.23 -0.24
C VAL A 13 -4.98 -27.17 -1.31
N ASN A 14 -5.86 -26.18 -1.30
CA ASN A 14 -5.74 -25.03 -2.17
C ASN A 14 -4.39 -24.37 -1.89
N MET A 15 -3.55 -24.27 -2.92
CA MET A 15 -2.21 -23.69 -2.83
C MET A 15 -2.25 -22.22 -3.27
N ALA A 16 -1.44 -21.38 -2.64
CA ALA A 16 -1.26 -19.97 -2.95
C ALA A 16 0.23 -19.64 -3.12
N GLU A 17 0.55 -18.60 -3.89
CA GLU A 17 1.93 -18.12 -4.06
C GLU A 17 2.25 -17.04 -3.01
N CYS A 18 3.35 -17.20 -2.28
CA CYS A 18 3.82 -16.20 -1.33
C CYS A 18 4.29 -14.93 -2.05
N GLY A 19 3.66 -13.78 -1.78
CA GLY A 19 4.02 -12.50 -2.40
C GLY A 19 5.46 -12.01 -2.15
N ALA A 20 6.15 -12.54 -1.13
CA ALA A 20 7.52 -12.12 -0.78
C ALA A 20 8.61 -12.94 -1.50
N CYS A 21 8.48 -14.26 -1.53
CA CYS A 21 9.51 -15.16 -2.08
C CYS A 21 9.04 -16.03 -3.24
N ARG A 22 7.76 -15.93 -3.64
CA ARG A 22 7.09 -16.74 -4.67
C ARG A 22 7.06 -18.25 -4.40
N ALA A 23 7.25 -18.67 -3.15
CA ALA A 23 7.05 -20.06 -2.76
C ALA A 23 5.56 -20.44 -2.84
N VAL A 24 5.26 -21.63 -3.37
CA VAL A 24 3.92 -22.19 -3.38
C VAL A 24 3.64 -22.83 -2.01
N ILE A 25 2.62 -22.36 -1.32
CA ILE A 25 2.29 -22.73 0.05
C ILE A 25 0.80 -23.03 0.18
N PRO A 26 0.37 -23.83 1.17
CA PRO A 26 -1.04 -24.01 1.47
C PRO A 26 -1.73 -22.68 1.82
N ILE A 27 -2.94 -22.43 1.30
CA ILE A 27 -3.70 -21.18 1.48
C ILE A 27 -4.06 -20.87 2.95
N ASP A 28 -4.10 -21.91 3.79
CA ASP A 28 -4.37 -21.86 5.22
C ASP A 28 -3.10 -21.58 6.05
N SER A 29 -1.94 -21.47 5.41
CA SER A 29 -0.68 -21.13 6.08
C SER A 29 -0.75 -19.70 6.63
N THR A 30 -0.46 -19.53 7.91
CA THR A 30 -0.37 -18.21 8.56
C THR A 30 0.99 -17.54 8.35
N SER A 31 1.98 -18.27 7.84
CA SER A 31 3.30 -17.74 7.49
C SER A 31 4.00 -18.58 6.42
N CYS A 32 4.91 -17.97 5.67
CA CYS A 32 5.69 -18.67 4.67
C CYS A 32 6.82 -19.46 5.34
N PRO A 33 6.94 -20.79 5.15
CA PRO A 33 8.03 -21.57 5.72
C PRO A 33 9.40 -21.20 5.13
N GLU A 34 9.44 -20.65 3.91
CA GLU A 34 10.69 -20.33 3.21
C GLU A 34 11.27 -18.96 3.60
N CYS A 35 10.42 -17.95 3.78
CA CYS A 35 10.87 -16.58 4.06
C CYS A 35 10.36 -15.99 5.39
N SER A 36 9.57 -16.77 6.14
CA SER A 36 9.03 -16.39 7.46
C SER A 36 8.15 -15.13 7.48
N VAL A 37 7.66 -14.67 6.33
CA VAL A 37 6.64 -13.62 6.28
C VAL A 37 5.32 -14.18 6.83
N SER A 38 4.69 -13.45 7.76
CA SER A 38 3.37 -13.78 8.28
C SER A 38 2.28 -13.23 7.37
N PHE A 39 1.28 -14.05 7.05
CA PHE A 39 0.11 -13.63 6.28
C PHE A 39 -0.98 -13.17 7.24
N SER A 40 -1.48 -11.96 7.03
CA SER A 40 -2.61 -11.41 7.78
C SER A 40 -3.97 -11.67 7.11
N GLY A 41 -3.97 -12.31 5.95
CA GLY A 41 -5.18 -12.76 5.25
C GLY A 41 -4.87 -13.22 3.82
N VAL A 42 -5.82 -13.95 3.23
CA VAL A 42 -5.86 -14.22 1.80
C VAL A 42 -6.93 -13.30 1.24
N ALA A 43 -6.52 -12.32 0.45
CA ALA A 43 -7.42 -11.38 -0.18
C ALA A 43 -7.49 -11.69 -1.67
N GLU A 44 -8.70 -11.75 -2.21
CA GLU A 44 -8.91 -11.81 -3.66
C GLU A 44 -8.62 -10.45 -4.31
N ASP A 45 -8.62 -9.37 -3.51
CA ASP A 45 -8.33 -8.01 -3.91
C ASP A 45 -6.85 -7.64 -3.70
N ASP A 46 -6.31 -6.83 -4.62
CA ASP A 46 -4.96 -6.29 -4.54
C ASP A 46 -4.78 -5.46 -3.26
N MET A 47 -4.05 -6.01 -2.29
CA MET A 47 -3.70 -5.33 -1.04
C MET A 47 -2.28 -4.77 -1.09
N GLY A 48 -2.12 -3.51 -0.71
CA GLY A 48 -0.83 -2.86 -0.51
C GLY A 48 -0.48 -2.76 0.97
N GLU A 49 0.81 -2.85 1.30
CA GLU A 49 1.29 -2.59 2.65
C GLU A 49 1.41 -1.09 2.90
N CYS A 50 0.83 -0.62 4.00
CA CYS A 50 0.97 0.77 4.42
C CYS A 50 2.40 1.07 4.87
N GLY A 51 3.13 1.92 4.13
CA GLY A 51 4.51 2.28 4.47
C GLY A 51 4.72 3.00 5.81
N GLY A 52 3.64 3.45 6.48
CA GLY A 52 3.72 4.08 7.81
C GLY A 52 3.55 3.11 8.99
N CYS A 53 2.74 2.05 8.83
CA CYS A 53 2.38 1.16 9.93
C CYS A 53 2.41 -0.34 9.60
N GLY A 54 2.74 -0.73 8.37
CA GLY A 54 2.84 -2.12 7.93
C GLY A 54 1.51 -2.85 7.81
N THR A 55 0.38 -2.15 7.96
CA THR A 55 -0.96 -2.76 7.81
C THR A 55 -1.29 -2.94 6.34
N LEU A 56 -1.87 -4.09 5.98
CA LEU A 56 -2.43 -4.30 4.65
C LEU A 56 -3.68 -3.44 4.45
N VAL A 57 -3.68 -2.64 3.39
CA VAL A 57 -4.78 -1.77 2.99
C VAL A 57 -5.07 -2.03 1.50
N PRO A 58 -6.34 -2.04 1.07
CA PRO A 58 -6.67 -2.15 -0.35
C PRO A 58 -5.93 -1.11 -1.20
N ILE A 59 -5.43 -1.49 -2.38
CA ILE A 59 -4.65 -0.60 -3.25
C ILE A 59 -5.45 0.61 -3.77
N ASP A 60 -6.78 0.50 -3.80
CA ASP A 60 -7.71 1.56 -4.20
C ASP A 60 -8.01 2.54 -3.05
N SER A 61 -7.57 2.23 -1.83
CA SER A 61 -7.78 3.09 -0.67
C SER A 61 -6.95 4.36 -0.78
N LYS A 62 -7.52 5.51 -0.41
CA LYS A 62 -6.83 6.82 -0.46
C LYS A 62 -6.01 7.12 0.80
N SER A 63 -6.22 6.34 1.87
CA SER A 63 -5.53 6.49 3.13
C SER A 63 -5.58 5.22 3.97
N CYS A 64 -4.65 5.10 4.91
CA CYS A 64 -4.66 4.04 5.89
C CYS A 64 -5.66 4.34 7.02
N SER A 65 -6.62 3.45 7.26
CA SER A 65 -7.60 3.57 8.34
C SER A 65 -6.99 3.44 9.75
N GLN A 66 -5.78 2.89 9.88
CA GLN A 66 -5.12 2.67 11.16
C GLN A 66 -4.22 3.82 11.59
N CYS A 67 -3.39 4.36 10.67
CA CYS A 67 -2.42 5.41 10.99
C CYS A 67 -2.75 6.78 10.38
N GLY A 68 -3.75 6.87 9.50
CA GLY A 68 -4.17 8.12 8.87
C GLY A 68 -3.23 8.63 7.77
N VAL A 69 -2.21 7.87 7.37
CA VAL A 69 -1.35 8.25 6.24
C VAL A 69 -2.15 8.24 4.94
N HIS A 70 -1.93 9.24 4.09
CA HIS A 70 -2.51 9.30 2.74
C HIS A 70 -1.57 8.67 1.73
N PHE A 71 -2.11 7.82 0.86
CA PHE A 71 -1.32 7.20 -0.19
C PHE A 71 -1.24 8.14 -1.39
N VAL A 72 -0.03 8.52 -1.75
CA VAL A 72 0.28 9.25 -2.97
C VAL A 72 1.09 8.34 -3.88
N LEU A 73 0.67 8.22 -5.14
CA LEU A 73 1.43 7.48 -6.14
C LEU A 73 2.68 8.29 -6.49
N ASP A 74 3.86 7.66 -6.47
CA ASP A 74 5.13 8.32 -6.80
C ASP A 74 5.14 8.92 -8.21
N ASP A 75 4.37 8.36 -9.14
CA ASP A 75 4.21 8.91 -10.48
C ASP A 75 3.50 10.28 -10.47
N LEU A 76 2.57 10.51 -9.54
CA LEU A 76 1.84 11.77 -9.44
C LEU A 76 2.75 12.89 -8.91
N THR A 77 3.53 12.62 -7.86
CA THR A 77 4.45 13.61 -7.26
C THR A 77 5.57 13.95 -8.24
N THR A 78 6.05 12.97 -9.00
CA THR A 78 7.04 13.15 -10.05
C THR A 78 6.48 13.97 -11.21
N ALA A 79 5.28 13.62 -11.72
CA ALA A 79 4.62 14.36 -12.79
C ALA A 79 4.34 15.82 -12.39
N LEU A 80 3.85 16.04 -11.16
CA LEU A 80 3.63 17.38 -10.63
C LEU A 80 4.94 18.17 -10.54
N SER A 81 6.01 17.55 -10.04
CA SER A 81 7.33 18.20 -9.95
C SER A 81 7.92 18.55 -11.31
N ILE A 82 7.70 17.72 -12.33
CA ILE A 82 8.13 17.99 -13.72
C ILE A 82 7.32 19.15 -14.29
N TRP A 83 6.00 19.13 -14.15
CA TRP A 83 5.13 20.21 -14.61
C TRP A 83 5.48 21.56 -13.93
N MET A 84 5.72 21.56 -12.62
CA MET A 84 6.16 22.76 -11.90
C MET A 84 7.47 23.32 -12.46
N LYS A 85 8.42 22.46 -12.84
CA LYS A 85 9.69 22.89 -13.46
C LYS A 85 9.49 23.43 -14.88
N ASP A 86 8.58 22.84 -15.66
CA ASP A 86 8.30 23.25 -17.04
C ASP A 86 7.60 24.62 -17.10
N GLU A 87 6.62 24.84 -16.22
CA GLU A 87 5.95 26.14 -16.05
C GLU A 87 6.80 27.19 -15.33
N GLY A 88 8.01 26.82 -14.89
CA GLY A 88 8.90 27.69 -14.12
C GLY A 88 8.36 28.08 -12.75
N LEU A 89 7.38 27.34 -12.22
CA LEU A 89 6.77 27.57 -10.91
C LEU A 89 7.69 27.06 -9.81
N SER A 90 8.39 27.98 -9.15
CA SER A 90 9.10 27.66 -7.92
C SER A 90 8.13 27.53 -6.74
N ILE A 91 8.43 26.62 -5.82
CA ILE A 91 7.75 26.56 -4.51
C ILE A 91 7.80 27.93 -3.84
N THR A 92 8.90 28.68 -3.97
CA THR A 92 8.99 30.05 -3.43
C THR A 92 8.06 31.05 -4.10
N GLU A 93 7.72 30.87 -5.38
CA GLU A 93 6.76 31.74 -6.06
C GLU A 93 5.33 31.41 -5.66
N LEU A 94 5.00 30.12 -5.50
CA LEU A 94 3.71 29.71 -4.94
C LEU A 94 3.55 30.18 -3.48
N PHE A 95 4.63 30.11 -2.69
CA PHE A 95 4.64 30.63 -1.34
C PHE A 95 4.48 32.15 -1.38
N GLY A 96 5.18 32.90 -2.22
CA GLY A 96 4.99 34.36 -2.32
C GLY A 96 3.61 34.82 -2.80
N ILE A 97 2.79 33.94 -3.41
CA ILE A 97 1.39 34.23 -3.73
C ILE A 97 0.49 34.06 -2.50
N VAL A 98 0.84 33.17 -1.58
CA VAL A 98 0.01 32.77 -0.44
C VAL A 98 0.47 33.43 0.86
N ASP A 99 1.78 33.61 1.05
CA ASP A 99 2.46 34.34 2.11
C ASP A 99 2.20 35.84 1.90
N ALA A 100 1.10 36.31 2.49
CA ALA A 100 0.59 37.65 2.26
C ALA A 100 1.35 38.70 3.07
N ASP A 101 2.07 38.28 4.12
CA ASP A 101 2.85 39.16 4.99
C ASP A 101 4.37 39.05 4.80
N ASP A 102 4.83 38.20 3.88
CA ASP A 102 6.24 38.00 3.47
C ASP A 102 7.12 37.62 4.68
N ASP A 103 6.53 36.88 5.63
CA ASP A 103 7.22 36.41 6.84
C ASP A 103 7.96 35.07 6.62
N GLY A 104 7.75 34.44 5.46
CA GLY A 104 8.36 33.18 5.06
C GLY A 104 7.67 31.94 5.62
N SER A 105 6.49 32.07 6.22
CA SER A 105 5.74 31.00 6.86
C SER A 105 4.27 30.99 6.41
N LEU A 106 3.82 29.86 5.87
CA LEU A 106 2.41 29.69 5.51
C LEU A 106 1.56 29.33 6.73
N THR A 107 0.64 30.21 7.10
CA THR A 107 -0.36 29.94 8.15
C THR A 107 -1.73 29.58 7.55
N SER A 108 -2.54 28.87 8.34
CA SER A 108 -3.92 28.53 7.94
C SER A 108 -4.83 29.75 7.72
N SER A 109 -4.41 30.92 8.18
CA SER A 109 -5.12 32.19 7.99
C SER A 109 -4.87 32.78 6.61
N GLU A 110 -3.74 32.45 5.99
CA GLU A 110 -3.31 32.96 4.69
C GLU A 110 -3.68 32.02 3.54
N VAL A 111 -3.67 30.71 3.81
CA VAL A 111 -4.05 29.67 2.83
C VAL A 111 -5.55 29.67 2.51
N LYS A 112 -6.37 30.44 3.25
CA LYS A 112 -7.82 30.55 3.01
C LYS A 112 -8.12 31.71 2.07
N ALA A 113 -8.27 31.38 0.78
CA ALA A 113 -9.01 32.19 -0.18
C ALA A 113 -10.50 32.32 0.20
#